data_AF-A0A142XB75-F1
#
_entry.id   AF-A0A142XB75-F1
#
_cell.length_a   1.000
_cell.length_b   1.000
_cell.length_c   1.000
_cell.angle_alpha   90.00
_cell.angle_beta   90.00
_cell.angle_gamma   90.00
#
_symmetry.space_group_name_H-M   'P 1'
#
loop_
_entity.id
_entity.type
_entity.pdbx_description
1 polymer ?
#
loop_
_entity_poly.entity_id
_entity_poly.type
_entity_poly.pdbx_seq_one_letter_code
_entity_poly.pdbx_strand_id
1 'polypeptide(L)' 'MSEDTEKLKTALLELPETERWELLGTLFDSLPTVSTVSEDDPEFDAMLRRRIEEMDSGRVKGVPANEVMERLRAKYAK' A
#
# COMPACT_ATOMS: atom_id res chain seq x y z
N MET A 1 -26.45 5.32 -1.24
CA MET A 1 -26.04 4.73 0.05
C MET A 1 -27.29 4.45 0.86
N SER A 2 -27.29 3.44 1.74
CA SER A 2 -28.45 3.23 2.62
C SER A 2 -28.52 4.35 3.66
N GLU A 3 -29.69 4.55 4.27
CA GLU A 3 -29.87 5.50 5.36
C GLU A 3 -28.87 5.25 6.50
N ASP A 4 -28.64 3.98 6.84
CA ASP A 4 -27.66 3.58 7.86
C ASP A 4 -26.23 3.93 7.45
N THR A 5 -25.89 3.83 6.16
CA THR A 5 -24.54 4.16 5.71
C THR A 5 -24.27 5.66 5.79
N GLU A 6 -25.26 6.51 5.52
CA GLU A 6 -25.11 7.97 5.67
C GLU A 6 -25.01 8.39 7.15
N LYS A 7 -25.74 7.74 8.05
CA LYS A 7 -25.62 7.96 9.50
C LYS A 7 -24.22 7.61 10.00
N LEU A 8 -23.70 6.44 9.63
CA LEU A 8 -22.35 6.00 10.01
C LEU A 8 -21.28 6.93 9.45
N LYS A 9 -21.42 7.36 8.19
CA LYS A 9 -20.48 8.31 7.57
C LYS A 9 -20.45 9.64 8.31
N THR A 10 -21.61 10.17 8.69
CA THR A 10 -21.70 11.44 9.43
C THR A 10 -21.03 11.31 10.80
N ALA A 11 -21.35 10.26 11.56
CA ALA A 11 -20.73 9.99 12.85
C ALA A 11 -19.21 9.82 12.76
N LEU A 12 -18.72 9.12 11.73
CA LEU A 12 -17.29 8.89 11.53
C LEU A 12 -16.52 10.19 11.25
N LEU A 13 -17.14 11.17 10.58
CA LEU A 13 -16.49 12.45 10.30
C LEU A 13 -16.36 13.35 11.53
N GLU A 14 -17.20 13.16 12.54
CA GLU A 14 -17.16 13.91 13.81
C GLU A 14 -16.08 13.39 14.78
N LEU A 15 -15.55 12.18 14.55
CA LEU A 15 -14.50 11.60 15.38
C LEU A 15 -13.15 12.32 15.24
N PRO A 16 -12.29 12.27 16.28
CA PRO A 16 -10.91 12.68 16.19
C PRO A 16 -10.17 11.97 15.04
N GLU A 17 -9.20 12.65 14.43
CA GLU A 17 -8.46 12.11 13.29
C GLU A 17 -7.82 10.76 13.59
N THR A 18 -7.27 10.56 14.79
CA THR A 18 -6.65 9.30 15.22
C THR A 18 -7.63 8.13 15.21
N GLU A 19 -8.86 8.34 15.69
CA GLU A 19 -9.90 7.31 15.70
C GLU A 19 -10.41 7.00 14.29
N ARG A 20 -10.47 8.02 13.42
CA ARG A 20 -10.79 7.82 12.00
C ARG A 20 -9.74 6.96 11.29
N TRP A 21 -8.46 7.14 11.60
CA TRP A 21 -7.39 6.31 11.04
C TRP A 21 -7.48 4.85 11.50
N GLU A 22 -7.80 4.61 12.77
CA GLU A 22 -7.99 3.26 13.31
C GLU A 22 -9.18 2.54 12.67
N LEU A 23 -10.32 3.25 12.55
CA LEU A 23 -11.51 2.73 11.87
C LEU A 23 -11.27 2.49 10.38
N LEU A 24 -10.53 3.38 9.71
CA LEU A 24 -10.15 3.19 8.31
C LEU A 24 -9.34 1.90 8.13
N GLY A 25 -8.36 1.63 8.99
CA GLY A 25 -7.58 0.39 8.95
C GLY A 25 -8.46 -0.84 9.09
N THR A 26 -9.34 -0.85 10.10
CA THR A 26 -10.30 -1.95 10.33
C THR A 26 -11.20 -2.19 9.12
N LEU A 27 -11.74 -1.12 8.53
CA LEU A 27 -12.60 -1.22 7.35
C LEU A 27 -11.82 -1.71 6.13
N PHE A 28 -10.60 -1.22 5.93
CA PHE A 28 -9.74 -1.64 4.83
C PHE A 28 -9.41 -3.14 4.92
N ASP A 29 -9.05 -3.63 6.11
CA ASP A 29 -8.73 -5.05 6.35
C ASP A 29 -9.97 -5.96 6.24
N SER A 30 -11.18 -5.42 6.46
CA SER A 30 -12.43 -6.19 6.34
C SER A 30 -12.84 -6.48 4.89
N LEU A 31 -12.30 -5.71 3.94
CA LEU A 31 -12.61 -5.87 2.53
C LEU A 31 -11.69 -6.94 1.92
N PRO A 32 -12.20 -7.83 1.04
CA PRO A 32 -11.34 -8.73 0.30
C PRO A 32 -10.32 -7.89 -0.47
N THR A 33 -9.04 -8.21 -0.32
CA THR A 33 -7.94 -7.49 -0.97
C THR A 33 -8.16 -7.53 -2.47
N VAL A 34 -8.60 -6.42 -3.05
CA VAL A 34 -8.63 -6.25 -4.51
C VAL A 34 -7.22 -5.86 -4.93
N SER A 35 -6.27 -6.79 -4.78
CA SER A 35 -4.95 -6.56 -5.34
C SER A 35 -5.09 -6.57 -6.86
N THR A 36 -4.64 -5.50 -7.51
CA THR A 36 -4.55 -5.45 -8.99
C THR A 36 -3.45 -6.38 -9.52
N VAL A 37 -2.62 -6.93 -8.62
CA VAL A 37 -1.58 -7.91 -8.91
C VAL A 37 -1.78 -9.08 -7.94
N SER A 38 -2.27 -10.20 -8.45
CA SER A 38 -2.35 -11.41 -7.62
C SER A 38 -0.94 -11.82 -7.20
N GLU A 39 -0.77 -12.30 -5.96
CA GLU A 39 0.48 -12.97 -5.57
C GLU A 39 0.78 -14.18 -6.49
N ASP A 40 -0.26 -14.74 -7.12
CA ASP A 40 -0.17 -15.83 -8.09
C ASP A 40 -0.03 -15.35 -9.56
N ASP A 41 0.23 -14.06 -9.82
CA ASP A 41 0.40 -13.56 -11.20
C ASP A 41 1.73 -14.07 -11.81
N PRO A 42 1.69 -14.95 -12.83
CA PRO A 42 2.90 -15.53 -13.40
C PRO A 42 3.83 -14.50 -14.05
N GLU A 43 3.28 -13.38 -14.55
CA GLU A 43 4.07 -12.30 -15.14
C GLU A 43 4.81 -11.51 -14.06
N PHE A 44 4.15 -11.28 -12.92
CA PHE A 44 4.77 -10.66 -11.76
C PHE A 44 5.91 -11.52 -11.21
N ASP A 45 5.69 -12.82 -11.08
CA ASP A 45 6.71 -13.79 -10.65
C ASP A 45 7.90 -13.89 -11.62
N ALA A 46 7.64 -13.87 -12.92
CA ALA A 46 8.70 -13.83 -13.93
C ALA A 46 9.52 -12.53 -13.82
N MET A 47 8.86 -11.40 -13.57
CA MET A 47 9.51 -10.11 -13.37
C MET A 47 10.37 -10.09 -12.11
N LEU A 48 9.88 -10.62 -10.98
CA LEU A 48 10.66 -10.73 -9.74
C LEU A 48 11.93 -11.58 -9.94
N ARG A 49 11.81 -12.77 -10.55
CA ARG A 49 12.97 -13.62 -10.85
C ARG A 49 14.02 -12.91 -11.70
N ARG A 50 13.58 -12.25 -12.78
CA ARG A 50 14.48 -11.47 -13.64
C ARG A 50 15.21 -10.37 -12.85
N ARG A 51 14.52 -9.66 -11.97
CA ARG A 51 15.11 -8.57 -11.18
C ARG A 51 16.14 -9.08 -10.17
N ILE A 52 15.87 -10.22 -9.54
CA ILE A 52 16.82 -10.89 -8.65
C ILE A 52 18.07 -11.28 -9.43
N GLU A 53 17.94 -11.93 -10.59
CA GLU A 53 19.08 -12.29 -11.44
C GLU A 53 19.90 -11.07 -11.90
N GLU A 54 19.24 -9.97 -12.26
CA GLU A 54 19.91 -8.72 -12.62
C GLU A 54 20.75 -8.16 -11.46
N MET A 55 20.24 -8.27 -10.22
CA MET A 55 20.94 -7.84 -9.01
C MET A 55 22.11 -8.77 -8.67
N ASP A 56 21.89 -10.08 -8.67
CA ASP A 56 22.91 -11.10 -8.33
C ASP A 56 24.06 -11.13 -9.35
N SER A 57 23.74 -10.92 -10.63
CA SER A 57 24.75 -10.82 -11.69
C SER A 57 25.52 -9.49 -11.69
N GLY A 58 25.11 -8.52 -10.87
CA GLY A 58 25.71 -7.16 -10.84
C GLY A 58 25.40 -6.33 -12.09
N ARG A 59 24.46 -6.77 -12.95
CA ARG A 59 24.01 -6.01 -14.13
C ARG A 59 23.33 -4.71 -13.73
N VAL A 60 22.74 -4.68 -12.53
CA VAL A 60 22.17 -3.47 -11.93
C VAL A 60 22.86 -3.16 -10.61
N LYS A 61 23.00 -1.87 -10.31
CA LYS A 61 23.49 -1.40 -9.01
C LYS A 61 22.29 -1.14 -8.10
N GLY A 62 22.18 -1.92 -7.03
CA GLY A 62 21.20 -1.67 -5.97
C GLY A 62 21.43 -0.32 -5.31
N VAL A 63 20.35 0.33 -4.90
CA VAL A 63 20.39 1.50 -4.03
C VAL A 63 20.02 1.05 -2.61
N PRO A 64 20.76 1.46 -1.57
CA PRO A 64 20.40 1.14 -0.19
C PRO A 64 18.95 1.53 0.12
N ALA A 65 18.21 0.64 0.76
CA ALA A 65 16.78 0.84 1.02
C ALA A 65 16.51 2.11 1.85
N ASN A 66 17.38 2.43 2.81
CA ASN A 66 17.30 3.66 3.60
C ASN A 66 17.35 4.92 2.72
N GLU A 67 18.23 4.95 1.71
CA GLU A 67 18.34 6.07 0.77
C GLU A 67 17.09 6.19 -0.11
N VAL A 68 16.55 5.06 -0.58
CA VAL A 68 15.27 5.04 -1.31
C VAL A 68 14.14 5.60 -0.46
N MET A 69 14.02 5.13 0.79
CA MET A 69 12.96 5.56 1.71
C MET A 69 13.09 7.05 2.09
N GLU A 70 14.31 7.56 2.26
CA GLU A 70 14.55 8.98 2.49
C GLU A 70 14.07 9.83 1.31
N ARG A 71 14.43 9.46 0.08
CA ARG A 71 13.97 10.13 -1.14
C ARG A 71 12.45 10.11 -1.29
N LEU A 72 11.81 8.99 -0.96
CA LEU A 72 10.35 8.87 -0.99
C LEU A 72 9.70 9.80 0.03
N ARG A 73 10.18 9.81 1.29
CA ARG A 73 9.67 10.73 2.30
C ARG A 73 9.85 12.18 1.87
N ALA A 74 11.01 12.56 1.34
CA ALA A 74 11.25 13.92 0.85
C ALA A 74 10.31 14.30 -0.31
N LYS A 75 10.04 13.37 -1.22
CA LYS A 75 9.18 13.59 -2.39
C LYS A 75 7.69 13.72 -2.04
N TYR A 76 7.23 13.02 -1.02
CA TYR A 76 5.81 12.93 -0.64
C TYR A 76 5.48 13.54 0.72
N ALA A 77 6.45 14.17 1.39
CA ALA A 77 6.19 15.03 2.54
C ALA A 77 5.29 16.18 2.06
N LYS A 78 4.03 16.16 2.49
CA LYS A 78 3.09 17.27 2.32
C LYS A 78 3.40 18.37 3.32
#